data_AF-A0A8H4RPH3-F1
#
_entry.id   AF-A0A8H4RPH3-F1
#
_cell.length_a   1.000
_cell.length_b   1.000
_cell.length_c   1.000
_cell.angle_alpha   90.00
_cell.angle_beta   90.00
_cell.angle_gamma   90.00
#
_symmetry.space_group_name_H-M   'P 1'
#
loop_
_entity.id
_entity.type
_entity.pdbx_description
1 polymer ?
#
loop_
_entity_poly.entity_id
_entity_poly.type
_entity_poly.pdbx_seq_one_letter_code
_entity_poly.pdbx_strand_id
1 'polypeptide(L)'
;MQSVGLDARIVKVASGGLDESFLWENVADPIAMRRIERSMKRFSTDGDGAVLGEGGEFETLVINGPQSLFKGRIEVSEESRVIVREGGGAAWLRIRHAQVVMKDSNESTNSECRIPQLLEPRFSEVLDFLVNDSNDSGSPQSSLNADSTSTSLRTAIQPVTQTAMSNICHWTVSAKGQNPVLSVVEQATELIADIRRLLVENSLKPTDIISTIIILRSMDDFAAVNKIYSALFSEPNPPSRVTISCGDMLPTNTHLIIHLKVSKPDIPSQSSPQMRKALHVQSRSYWAPANIGPYSQAISTLVASTAESQEDEIWTVAVAGQIPLIPHAMSLPATTTNEGGDLLGDFKHQVVLALQHLWRIGQEMDVAWWTSAVAYLPRASADTNTSRAAIAGQAWRYLHRRPIADDDLDDGEGRDLWEEKHYAGMENRGGRRLSKMLPDWDVVKPHGDRGEPIPPFFAVEVEELPRKSGVEWHAHLGVVNGPVELHLIIHGGEWAIYQSSFGGTLQSVVMINYMKSPSSLRKAVDEVFKVLCLETTDERNWHSSYLDVSIQEALEPRLFGCAIPCRSIWDISGKRLGACLILGT
;
A
#
# COMPACT_ATOMS: atom_id res chain seq x y z
N MET A 1 7.70 27.94 -1.48
CA MET A 1 8.90 28.55 -0.85
C MET A 1 8.79 30.07 -0.76
N GLN A 2 8.48 30.76 -1.86
CA GLN A 2 8.36 32.23 -1.89
C GLN A 2 7.36 32.80 -0.86
N SER A 3 6.16 32.23 -0.78
CA SER A 3 5.08 32.67 0.12
C SER A 3 5.44 32.65 1.60
N VAL A 4 6.33 31.74 2.00
CA VAL A 4 6.82 31.58 3.38
C VAL A 4 8.19 32.21 3.61
N GLY A 5 8.72 32.94 2.62
CA GLY A 5 10.00 33.63 2.71
C GLY A 5 11.22 32.72 2.75
N LEU A 6 11.12 31.48 2.22
CA LEU A 6 12.29 30.60 2.06
C LEU A 6 13.13 31.04 0.87
N ASP A 7 14.43 31.23 1.12
CA ASP A 7 15.45 31.50 0.11
C ASP A 7 16.35 30.26 -0.03
N ALA A 8 16.12 29.51 -1.10
CA ALA A 8 16.84 28.29 -1.42
C ALA A 8 17.61 28.49 -2.73
N ARG A 9 18.94 28.35 -2.65
CA ARG A 9 19.86 28.67 -3.74
C ARG A 9 20.37 27.40 -4.39
N ILE A 10 20.40 27.33 -5.72
CA ILE A 10 21.01 26.21 -6.44
C ILE A 10 22.51 26.20 -6.15
N VAL A 11 23.04 25.06 -5.68
CA VAL A 11 24.48 24.89 -5.35
C VAL A 11 25.16 23.81 -6.18
N LYS A 12 24.38 22.98 -6.89
CA LYS A 12 24.88 22.00 -7.84
C LYS A 12 23.87 21.85 -8.97
N VAL A 13 24.37 21.62 -10.17
CA VAL A 13 23.61 21.16 -11.33
C VAL A 13 24.30 19.92 -11.89
N ALA A 14 23.51 18.93 -12.31
CA ALA A 14 23.98 17.66 -12.86
C ALA A 14 23.01 17.17 -13.94
N SER A 15 22.65 18.07 -14.86
CA SER A 15 21.66 17.85 -15.91
C SER A 15 22.21 18.26 -17.27
N GLY A 16 21.71 17.64 -18.35
CA GLY A 16 21.92 18.15 -19.71
C GLY A 16 21.25 19.51 -19.95
N GLY A 17 20.22 19.85 -19.17
CA GLY A 17 19.44 21.08 -19.33
C GLY A 17 19.90 22.28 -18.52
N LEU A 18 20.67 22.06 -17.45
CA LEU A 18 21.07 23.10 -16.50
C LEU A 18 22.58 23.26 -16.50
N ASP A 19 23.05 24.43 -16.91
CA ASP A 19 24.47 24.79 -16.88
C ASP A 19 24.83 25.55 -15.59
N GLU A 20 26.10 25.92 -15.46
CA GLU A 20 26.60 26.65 -14.30
C GLU A 20 25.98 28.03 -14.08
N SER A 21 25.28 28.60 -15.09
CA SER A 21 24.64 29.91 -14.95
C SER A 21 23.49 29.91 -13.96
N PHE A 22 22.93 28.73 -13.64
CA PHE A 22 21.88 28.53 -12.65
C PHE A 22 22.41 28.54 -11.20
N LEU A 23 23.72 28.40 -11.00
CA LEU A 23 24.30 28.36 -9.68
C LEU A 23 24.05 29.68 -8.94
N TRP A 24 23.60 29.58 -7.69
CA TRP A 24 23.19 30.66 -6.81
C TRP A 24 21.85 31.35 -7.16
N GLU A 25 21.10 30.86 -8.13
CA GLU A 25 19.73 31.32 -8.35
C GLU A 25 18.81 30.84 -7.24
N ASN A 26 17.86 31.69 -6.85
CA ASN A 26 16.83 31.32 -5.88
C ASN A 26 15.73 30.54 -6.61
N VAL A 27 15.50 29.28 -6.22
CA VAL A 27 14.48 28.44 -6.85
C VAL A 27 13.05 28.92 -6.59
N ALA A 28 12.86 29.83 -5.65
CA ALA A 28 11.59 30.49 -5.38
C ALA A 28 11.38 31.78 -6.18
N ASP A 29 12.37 32.21 -6.98
CA ASP A 29 12.26 33.41 -7.83
C ASP A 29 11.54 33.08 -9.16
N PRO A 30 10.48 33.83 -9.55
CA PRO A 30 9.72 33.53 -10.76
C PRO A 30 10.51 33.59 -12.08
N ILE A 31 11.65 34.29 -12.12
CA ILE A 31 12.51 34.33 -13.31
C ILE A 31 13.36 33.05 -13.36
N ALA A 32 13.95 32.67 -12.23
CA ALA A 32 14.70 31.42 -12.11
C ALA A 32 13.83 30.20 -12.43
N MET A 33 12.62 30.11 -11.87
CA MET A 33 11.66 29.03 -12.15
C MET A 33 11.39 28.88 -13.67
N ARG A 34 11.01 29.96 -14.34
CA ARG A 34 10.76 29.95 -15.80
C ARG A 34 11.99 29.58 -16.62
N ARG A 35 13.19 29.88 -16.14
CA ARG A 35 14.43 29.47 -16.80
C ARG A 35 14.66 27.97 -16.65
N ILE A 36 14.51 27.44 -15.43
CA ILE A 36 14.64 26.01 -15.14
C ILE A 36 13.64 25.23 -16.00
N GLU A 37 12.37 25.63 -15.98
CA GLU A 37 11.30 25.03 -16.80
C GLU A 37 11.68 24.99 -18.29
N ARG A 38 12.09 26.12 -18.85
CA ARG A 38 12.45 26.22 -20.27
C ARG A 38 13.63 25.33 -20.63
N SER A 39 14.62 25.25 -19.74
CA SER A 39 15.80 24.41 -19.90
C SER A 39 15.45 22.93 -19.84
N MET A 40 14.71 22.51 -18.81
CA MET A 40 14.34 21.12 -18.57
C MET A 40 13.33 20.59 -19.60
N LYS A 41 12.46 21.45 -20.14
CA LYS A 41 11.50 21.08 -21.19
C LYS A 41 12.17 20.48 -22.44
N ARG A 42 13.43 20.83 -22.73
CA ARG A 42 14.18 20.31 -23.88
C ARG A 42 14.67 18.87 -23.70
N PHE A 43 14.71 18.40 -22.46
CA PHE A 43 15.28 17.10 -22.07
C PHE A 43 14.24 16.15 -21.48
N SER A 44 12.98 16.58 -21.40
CA SER A 44 11.86 15.73 -21.00
C SER A 44 11.26 15.06 -22.25
N THR A 45 11.17 13.74 -22.24
CA THR A 45 10.46 12.96 -23.26
C THR A 45 8.94 13.18 -23.17
N ASP A 46 8.43 13.48 -21.97
CA ASP A 46 6.99 13.45 -21.65
C ASP A 46 6.47 14.76 -21.02
N GLY A 47 7.24 15.85 -21.11
CA GLY A 47 6.77 17.21 -20.77
C GLY A 47 7.01 17.67 -19.33
N ASP A 48 7.23 16.78 -18.37
CA ASP A 48 7.47 17.09 -16.95
C ASP A 48 8.95 16.95 -16.59
N GLY A 49 9.85 17.68 -17.27
CA GLY A 49 11.28 17.66 -16.87
C GLY A 49 11.43 17.91 -15.37
N ALA A 50 12.43 17.36 -14.71
CA ALA A 50 12.62 17.40 -13.24
C ALA A 50 12.87 18.83 -12.70
N VAL A 51 11.85 19.69 -12.78
CA VAL A 51 11.87 21.13 -12.48
C VAL A 51 12.08 21.37 -10.98
N LEU A 52 11.74 20.39 -10.15
CA LEU A 52 11.96 20.43 -8.70
C LEU A 52 13.33 19.87 -8.27
N GLY A 53 14.18 19.44 -9.22
CA GLY A 53 15.49 18.85 -8.93
C GLY A 53 15.43 17.35 -8.63
N GLU A 54 14.31 16.71 -8.97
CA GLU A 54 14.13 15.25 -8.89
C GLU A 54 15.28 14.51 -9.57
N GLY A 55 15.66 13.33 -9.09
CA GLY A 55 16.78 12.59 -9.66
C GLY A 55 18.17 13.22 -9.46
N GLY A 56 18.26 14.34 -8.73
CA GLY A 56 19.53 15.03 -8.47
C GLY A 56 19.97 15.98 -9.58
N GLU A 57 19.05 16.41 -10.45
CA GLU A 57 19.31 17.33 -11.57
C GLU A 57 19.88 18.67 -11.08
N PHE A 58 19.45 19.12 -9.91
CA PHE A 58 20.11 20.18 -9.16
C PHE A 58 19.93 19.98 -7.65
N GLU A 59 20.88 20.51 -6.87
CA GLU A 59 20.82 20.52 -5.40
C GLU A 59 20.69 21.96 -4.90
N THR A 60 20.02 22.16 -3.77
CA THR A 60 19.82 23.49 -3.19
C THR A 60 20.37 23.63 -1.77
N LEU A 61 20.76 24.86 -1.41
CA LEU A 61 21.09 25.26 -0.05
C LEU A 61 20.12 26.34 0.40
N VAL A 62 19.39 26.08 1.49
CA VAL A 62 18.51 27.08 2.11
C VAL A 62 19.35 28.06 2.93
N ILE A 63 19.45 29.32 2.47
CA ILE A 63 20.27 30.36 3.11
C ILE A 63 19.45 31.29 4.00
N ASN A 64 18.14 31.37 3.80
CA ASN A 64 17.24 32.17 4.61
C ASN A 64 15.82 31.56 4.65
N GLY A 65 15.05 31.96 5.64
CA GLY A 65 13.67 31.48 5.85
C GLY A 65 12.87 32.39 6.76
N PRO A 66 11.65 31.99 7.16
CA PRO A 66 10.82 32.77 8.07
C PRO A 66 11.46 32.87 9.45
N GLN A 67 11.26 33.99 10.15
CA GLN A 67 11.90 34.25 11.46
C GLN A 67 11.47 33.25 12.54
N SER A 68 10.26 32.70 12.44
CA SER A 68 9.75 31.66 13.34
C SER A 68 10.59 30.38 13.33
N LEU A 69 11.31 30.10 12.24
CA LEU A 69 12.19 28.94 12.09
C LEU A 69 13.68 29.33 12.05
N PHE A 70 14.03 30.45 11.40
CA PHE A 70 15.40 30.88 11.15
C PHE A 70 15.73 32.17 11.90
N LYS A 71 16.53 32.08 12.98
CA LYS A 71 16.99 33.24 13.77
C LYS A 71 17.99 34.15 13.03
N GLY A 72 18.66 33.60 12.01
CA GLY A 72 19.62 34.31 11.17
C GLY A 72 19.53 33.86 9.72
N ARG A 73 20.31 34.49 8.86
CA ARG A 73 20.50 34.11 7.45
C ARG A 73 21.97 33.84 7.17
N ILE A 74 22.25 32.99 6.21
CA ILE A 74 23.61 32.72 5.72
C ILE A 74 23.91 33.74 4.62
N GLU A 75 24.99 34.50 4.80
CA GLU A 75 25.53 35.39 3.78
C GLU A 75 26.81 34.79 3.19
N VAL A 76 26.86 34.76 1.86
CA VAL A 76 28.02 34.31 1.09
C VAL A 76 28.35 35.39 0.08
N SER A 77 29.55 35.99 0.19
CA SER A 77 30.01 37.00 -0.77
C SER A 77 30.34 36.36 -2.12
N GLU A 78 30.30 37.15 -3.19
CA GLU A 78 30.57 36.65 -4.54
C GLU A 78 31.96 36.02 -4.67
N GLU A 79 32.96 36.64 -4.03
CA GLU A 79 34.35 36.22 -3.96
C GLU A 79 34.53 34.84 -3.31
N SER A 80 33.58 34.48 -2.44
CA SER A 80 33.58 33.22 -1.69
C SER A 80 32.91 32.09 -2.47
N ARG A 81 32.25 32.38 -3.59
CA ARG A 81 31.59 31.40 -4.46
C ARG A 81 32.54 31.00 -5.60
N VAL A 82 33.08 29.79 -5.54
CA VAL A 82 33.94 29.26 -6.61
C VAL A 82 33.22 28.13 -7.31
N ILE A 83 32.95 28.30 -8.60
CA ILE A 83 32.37 27.24 -9.44
C ILE A 83 33.44 26.17 -9.68
N VAL A 84 33.07 24.92 -9.42
CA VAL A 84 33.85 23.73 -9.72
C VAL A 84 33.10 22.95 -10.78
N ARG A 85 33.77 22.72 -11.92
CA ARG A 85 33.24 21.90 -13.01
C ARG A 85 33.78 20.49 -12.86
N GLU A 86 32.89 19.52 -12.90
CA GLU A 86 33.22 18.11 -12.91
C GLU A 86 33.03 17.53 -14.32
N GLY A 87 33.61 16.36 -14.59
CA GLY A 87 33.33 15.65 -15.84
C GLY A 87 31.85 15.29 -15.96
N GLY A 88 31.35 15.13 -17.19
CA GLY A 88 29.97 14.69 -17.42
C GLY A 88 28.90 15.79 -17.36
N GLY A 89 29.28 17.07 -17.45
CA GLY A 89 28.33 18.19 -17.52
C GLY A 89 27.83 18.69 -16.16
N ALA A 90 28.37 18.18 -15.06
CA ALA A 90 28.03 18.63 -13.71
C ALA A 90 28.88 19.84 -13.27
N ALA A 91 28.26 20.76 -12.54
CA ALA A 91 28.94 21.91 -11.93
C ALA A 91 28.37 22.18 -10.54
N TRP A 92 29.21 22.62 -9.60
CA TRP A 92 28.78 22.92 -8.23
C TRP A 92 29.56 24.09 -7.62
N LEU A 93 28.99 24.68 -6.58
CA LEU A 93 29.57 25.80 -5.85
C LEU A 93 30.40 25.34 -4.66
N ARG A 94 31.69 25.62 -4.70
CA ARG A 94 32.57 25.57 -3.54
C ARG A 94 32.51 26.89 -2.79
N ILE A 95 31.84 26.90 -1.65
CA ILE A 95 31.74 28.05 -0.76
C ILE A 95 32.98 28.09 0.15
N ARG A 96 33.81 29.13 0.04
CA ARG A 96 35.03 29.30 0.85
C ARG A 96 34.77 29.92 2.22
N HIS A 97 33.93 30.95 2.24
CA HIS A 97 33.53 31.67 3.46
C HIS A 97 32.04 31.93 3.42
N ALA A 98 31.40 31.74 4.56
CA ALA A 98 30.01 32.07 4.80
C ALA A 98 29.90 32.62 6.23
N GLN A 99 28.99 33.55 6.45
CA GLN A 99 28.72 34.11 7.78
C GLN A 99 27.23 34.05 8.09
N VAL A 100 26.89 33.90 9.37
CA VAL A 100 25.50 33.97 9.83
C VAL A 100 25.23 35.38 10.31
N VAL A 101 24.25 36.04 9.70
CA VAL A 101 23.76 37.35 10.14
C VAL A 101 22.42 37.18 10.84
N MET A 102 22.36 37.62 12.09
CA MET A 102 21.15 37.54 12.90
C MET A 102 20.08 38.49 12.38
N LYS A 103 18.82 38.08 12.48
CA LYS A 103 17.67 38.93 12.13
C LYS A 103 17.27 39.77 13.33
N ASP A 104 16.82 40.99 13.07
CA ASP A 104 16.28 41.86 14.11
C ASP A 104 14.96 41.28 14.64
N SER A 105 14.77 41.32 15.95
CA SER A 105 13.64 40.69 16.67
C SER A 105 12.27 41.34 16.45
N ASN A 106 12.16 42.34 15.56
CA ASN A 106 10.99 43.22 15.47
C ASN A 106 10.10 42.99 14.23
N GLU A 107 10.40 42.01 13.37
CA GLU A 107 9.59 41.73 12.17
C GLU A 107 8.96 40.33 12.25
N SER A 108 7.95 40.18 13.11
CA SER A 108 7.10 38.98 13.12
C SER A 108 6.20 38.97 11.87
N THR A 109 6.74 38.57 10.73
CA THR A 109 5.94 38.19 9.58
C THR A 109 5.32 36.83 9.86
N ASN A 110 4.05 36.83 10.30
CA ASN A 110 3.22 35.64 10.29
C ASN A 110 2.94 35.27 8.83
N SER A 111 3.90 34.61 8.17
CA SER A 111 3.66 33.98 6.90
C SER A 111 2.85 32.71 7.15
N GLU A 112 1.57 32.73 6.79
CA GLU A 112 0.73 31.52 6.81
C GLU A 112 1.31 30.51 5.82
N CYS A 113 1.90 29.43 6.35
CA CYS A 113 2.31 28.29 5.55
C CYS A 113 1.05 27.52 5.17
N ARG A 114 0.84 27.30 3.87
CA ARG A 114 -0.25 26.45 3.39
C ARG A 114 -0.09 25.04 3.97
N ILE A 115 -1.14 24.56 4.63
CA ILE A 115 -1.24 23.18 5.11
C ILE A 115 -2.13 22.43 4.11
N PRO A 116 -1.61 21.42 3.40
CA PRO A 116 -2.43 20.58 2.53
C PRO A 116 -3.57 19.93 3.31
N GLN A 117 -4.72 19.74 2.65
CA GLN A 117 -5.81 18.96 3.23
C GLN A 117 -5.32 17.53 3.52
N LEU A 118 -5.81 16.95 4.62
CA LEU A 118 -5.40 15.61 5.04
C LEU A 118 -5.95 14.53 4.10
N LEU A 119 -7.21 14.69 3.70
CA LEU A 119 -7.88 13.81 2.75
C LEU A 119 -7.88 14.45 1.37
N GLU A 120 -7.60 13.64 0.35
CA GLU A 120 -7.82 14.02 -1.04
C GLU A 120 -9.32 14.10 -1.34
N PRO A 121 -9.73 14.84 -2.40
CA PRO A 121 -11.15 15.05 -2.71
C PRO A 121 -11.95 13.74 -2.76
N ARG A 122 -11.47 12.74 -3.50
CA ARG A 122 -12.11 11.42 -3.62
C ARG A 122 -12.29 10.70 -2.28
N PHE A 123 -11.36 10.87 -1.34
CA PHE A 123 -11.46 10.25 -0.01
C PHE A 123 -12.33 11.05 0.94
N SER A 124 -12.40 12.37 0.75
CA SER A 124 -13.35 13.23 1.46
C SER A 124 -14.78 12.85 1.10
N GLU A 125 -15.06 12.60 -0.18
CA GLU A 125 -16.36 12.10 -0.65
C GLU A 125 -16.71 10.73 -0.05
N VAL A 126 -15.76 9.81 0.05
CA VAL A 126 -15.97 8.51 0.72
C VAL A 126 -16.35 8.75 2.19
N LEU A 127 -15.66 9.64 2.89
CA LEU A 127 -15.97 9.93 4.28
C LEU A 127 -17.37 10.54 4.43
N ASP A 128 -17.72 11.50 3.58
CA ASP A 128 -19.04 12.13 3.58
C ASP A 128 -20.14 11.11 3.29
N PHE A 129 -19.93 10.21 2.33
CA PHE A 129 -20.83 9.09 2.04
C PHE A 129 -21.05 8.22 3.29
N LEU A 130 -19.97 7.80 3.97
CA LEU A 130 -20.06 6.97 5.17
C LEU A 130 -20.73 7.68 6.35
N VAL A 131 -20.56 9.00 6.47
CA VAL A 131 -21.21 9.80 7.52
C VAL A 131 -22.72 9.90 7.24
N ASN A 132 -23.10 10.20 6.01
CA ASN A 132 -24.50 10.42 5.62
C ASN A 132 -25.34 9.14 5.58
N ASP A 133 -24.76 8.00 5.17
CA ASP A 133 -25.44 6.70 5.14
C ASP A 133 -25.90 6.23 6.55
N SER A 134 -25.35 6.82 7.61
CA SER A 134 -25.71 6.49 9.00
C SER A 134 -26.92 7.25 9.54
N ASN A 135 -27.34 8.34 8.88
CA ASN A 135 -28.49 9.13 9.31
C ASN A 135 -29.83 8.60 8.78
N ASP A 136 -29.81 7.65 7.84
CA ASP A 136 -31.02 6.94 7.44
C ASP A 136 -31.23 5.74 8.38
N SER A 137 -31.81 6.02 9.55
CA SER A 137 -32.37 5.00 10.45
C SER A 137 -33.67 4.39 9.88
N GLY A 138 -33.77 4.28 8.56
CA GLY A 138 -34.72 3.45 7.85
C GLY A 138 -34.06 2.10 7.56
N SER A 139 -34.75 1.01 7.88
CA SER A 139 -34.43 -0.33 7.40
C SER A 139 -33.86 -0.33 5.98
N PRO A 140 -32.87 -1.18 5.62
CA PRO A 140 -32.48 -1.35 4.24
C PRO A 140 -33.63 -2.00 3.46
N GLN A 141 -34.51 -1.17 2.92
CA GLN A 141 -35.41 -1.48 1.83
C GLN A 141 -35.05 -0.58 0.64
N SER A 142 -33.82 -0.71 0.16
CA SER A 142 -33.58 -0.66 -1.28
C SER A 142 -33.70 -2.08 -1.79
N SER A 143 -34.94 -2.42 -2.15
CA SER A 143 -35.30 -3.60 -2.92
C SER A 143 -34.60 -3.56 -4.29
N LEU A 144 -33.34 -3.98 -4.35
CA LEU A 144 -32.92 -4.78 -5.48
C LEU A 144 -33.49 -6.16 -5.20
N ASN A 145 -34.59 -6.47 -5.89
CA ASN A 145 -35.12 -7.82 -5.95
C ASN A 145 -33.95 -8.74 -6.32
N ALA A 146 -33.44 -9.46 -5.32
CA ALA A 146 -32.73 -10.71 -5.54
C ALA A 146 -33.78 -11.65 -6.11
N ASP A 147 -33.98 -11.55 -7.42
CA ASP A 147 -34.86 -12.44 -8.13
C ASP A 147 -34.32 -13.84 -7.88
N SER A 148 -35.11 -14.59 -7.12
CA SER A 148 -34.91 -15.99 -6.82
C SER A 148 -35.17 -16.76 -8.10
N THR A 149 -34.24 -16.68 -9.04
CA THR A 149 -34.14 -17.60 -10.16
C THR A 149 -32.83 -18.37 -10.02
N SER A 150 -32.97 -19.60 -9.56
CA SER A 150 -31.97 -20.64 -9.63
C SER A 150 -31.55 -20.83 -11.09
N THR A 151 -30.49 -20.14 -11.50
CA THR A 151 -29.83 -20.41 -12.78
C THR A 151 -28.34 -20.48 -12.49
N SER A 152 -27.86 -21.71 -12.28
CA SER A 152 -26.45 -22.04 -12.16
C SER A 152 -25.75 -21.74 -13.49
N LEU A 153 -25.36 -20.49 -13.72
CA LEU A 153 -24.53 -20.12 -14.85
C LEU A 153 -23.09 -20.50 -14.50
N ARG A 154 -22.65 -21.62 -15.08
CA ARG A 154 -21.28 -22.12 -15.00
C ARG A 154 -20.40 -21.29 -15.93
N THR A 155 -19.83 -20.21 -15.44
CA THR A 155 -18.60 -19.70 -16.05
C THR A 155 -17.54 -20.80 -15.95
N ALA A 156 -16.79 -21.08 -17.02
CA ALA A 156 -15.77 -22.13 -17.00
C ALA A 156 -14.73 -21.78 -15.93
N ILE A 157 -14.63 -22.61 -14.90
CA ILE A 157 -13.63 -22.49 -13.84
C ILE A 157 -12.26 -22.71 -14.47
N GLN A 158 -11.33 -21.78 -14.28
CA GLN A 158 -9.94 -22.03 -14.64
C GLN A 158 -9.35 -22.93 -13.55
N PRO A 159 -8.94 -24.17 -13.86
CA PRO A 159 -8.35 -25.06 -12.87
C PRO A 159 -7.03 -24.45 -12.37
N VAL A 160 -6.74 -24.56 -11.07
CA VAL A 160 -5.47 -24.09 -10.47
C VAL A 160 -4.32 -25.07 -10.79
N THR A 161 -4.44 -25.86 -11.86
CA THR A 161 -3.46 -26.89 -12.23
C THR A 161 -2.42 -26.33 -13.18
N GLN A 162 -1.18 -26.19 -12.68
CA GLN A 162 0.06 -26.02 -13.46
C GLN A 162 -0.03 -25.08 -14.67
N THR A 163 -0.33 -23.80 -14.43
CA THR A 163 0.28 -22.73 -15.24
C THR A 163 1.69 -22.47 -14.71
N ALA A 164 2.59 -22.01 -15.59
CA ALA A 164 4.06 -21.98 -15.46
C ALA A 164 4.58 -21.88 -14.02
N MET A 165 5.59 -22.70 -13.66
CA MET A 165 6.26 -22.69 -12.35
C MET A 165 6.41 -21.25 -11.84
N SER A 166 5.59 -20.87 -10.86
CA SER A 166 5.70 -19.53 -10.29
C SER A 166 7.06 -19.41 -9.61
N ASN A 167 7.77 -18.34 -10.00
CA ASN A 167 9.01 -17.88 -9.39
C ASN A 167 8.81 -17.31 -7.98
N ILE A 168 7.72 -17.65 -7.33
CA ILE A 168 7.35 -17.15 -6.01
C ILE A 168 7.13 -18.35 -5.11
N CYS A 169 7.77 -18.31 -3.96
CA CYS A 169 7.59 -19.28 -2.89
C CYS A 169 7.05 -18.60 -1.65
N HIS A 170 6.20 -19.34 -0.94
CA HIS A 170 5.64 -18.95 0.33
C HIS A 170 6.28 -19.80 1.44
N TRP A 171 6.87 -19.14 2.43
CA TRP A 171 7.46 -19.80 3.59
C TRP A 171 6.73 -19.38 4.86
N THR A 172 6.55 -20.34 5.76
CA THR A 172 6.09 -20.08 7.13
C THR A 172 7.19 -20.53 8.08
N VAL A 173 7.68 -19.62 8.92
CA VAL A 173 8.56 -19.97 10.03
C VAL A 173 7.82 -19.70 11.34
N SER A 174 7.84 -20.68 12.23
CA SER A 174 7.15 -20.64 13.52
C SER A 174 7.98 -21.38 14.54
N ALA A 175 7.96 -20.90 15.79
CA ALA A 175 8.64 -21.58 16.87
C ALA A 175 7.97 -22.95 17.07
N LYS A 176 8.75 -24.02 16.93
CA LYS A 176 8.31 -25.37 17.29
C LYS A 176 8.02 -25.33 18.79
N GLY A 177 6.87 -25.84 19.24
CA GLY A 177 6.51 -25.88 20.66
C GLY A 177 7.54 -26.68 21.45
N GLN A 178 8.59 -26.01 21.93
CA GLN A 178 9.74 -26.62 22.58
C GLN A 178 9.60 -26.52 24.10
N ASN A 179 10.28 -27.45 24.78
CA ASN A 179 10.56 -27.39 26.21
C ASN A 179 12.09 -27.27 26.37
N PRO A 180 12.62 -26.25 27.08
CA PRO A 180 11.89 -25.22 27.83
C PRO A 180 11.17 -24.20 26.93
N VAL A 181 10.19 -23.50 27.51
CA VAL A 181 9.47 -22.41 26.83
C VAL A 181 10.44 -21.25 26.59
N LEU A 182 10.68 -20.93 25.33
CA LEU A 182 11.54 -19.84 24.91
C LEU A 182 10.84 -18.49 25.06
N SER A 183 11.60 -17.47 25.46
CA SER A 183 11.14 -16.07 25.43
C SER A 183 10.91 -15.59 24.00
N VAL A 184 10.15 -14.51 23.83
CA VAL A 184 9.88 -13.91 22.51
C VAL A 184 11.17 -13.49 21.77
N VAL A 185 12.18 -13.02 22.51
CA VAL A 185 13.49 -12.61 21.95
C VAL A 185 14.26 -13.82 21.44
N GLU A 186 14.25 -14.92 22.19
CA GLU A 186 14.88 -16.19 21.77
C GLU A 186 14.17 -16.76 20.55
N GLN A 187 12.84 -16.82 20.54
CA GLN A 187 12.07 -17.28 19.38
C GLN A 187 12.33 -16.42 18.15
N ALA A 188 12.33 -15.09 18.28
CA ALA A 188 12.66 -14.20 17.17
C ALA A 188 14.09 -14.44 16.64
N THR A 189 15.04 -14.68 17.52
CA THR A 189 16.43 -14.98 17.14
C THR A 189 16.53 -16.29 16.37
N GLU A 190 15.86 -17.34 16.84
CA GLU A 190 15.80 -18.65 16.17
C GLU A 190 15.12 -18.55 14.80
N LEU A 191 13.97 -17.86 14.70
CA LEU A 191 13.25 -17.73 13.44
C LEU A 191 14.03 -16.95 12.40
N ILE A 192 14.74 -15.88 12.79
CA ILE A 192 15.63 -15.16 11.87
C ILE A 192 16.82 -16.05 11.43
N ALA A 193 17.37 -16.89 12.32
CA ALA A 193 18.39 -17.86 11.95
C ALA A 193 17.86 -18.91 10.97
N ASP A 194 16.63 -19.41 11.17
CA ASP A 194 15.97 -20.32 10.25
C ASP A 194 15.71 -19.70 8.88
N ILE A 195 15.27 -18.44 8.83
CA ILE A 195 15.11 -17.72 7.56
C ILE A 195 16.46 -17.60 6.84
N ARG A 196 17.54 -17.25 7.54
CA ARG A 196 18.89 -17.20 6.94
C ARG A 196 19.31 -18.55 6.38
N ARG A 197 19.05 -19.64 7.12
CA ARG A 197 19.35 -21.00 6.68
C ARG A 197 18.55 -21.36 5.42
N LEU A 198 17.24 -21.09 5.40
CA LEU A 198 16.37 -21.34 4.24
C LEU A 198 16.84 -20.57 3.00
N LEU A 199 17.23 -19.30 3.17
CA LEU A 199 17.80 -18.49 2.09
C LEU A 199 19.07 -19.14 1.53
N VAL A 200 20.03 -19.51 2.38
CA VAL A 200 21.28 -20.16 1.95
C VAL A 200 21.03 -21.50 1.26
N GLU A 201 20.16 -22.34 1.82
CA GLU A 201 19.80 -23.65 1.25
C GLU A 201 19.17 -23.55 -0.15
N ASN A 202 18.45 -22.46 -0.42
CA ASN A 202 17.82 -22.19 -1.71
C ASN A 202 18.68 -21.29 -2.62
N SER A 203 19.92 -20.94 -2.22
CA SER A 203 20.79 -19.99 -2.94
C SER A 203 20.17 -18.60 -3.16
N LEU A 204 19.42 -18.12 -2.17
CA LEU A 204 18.71 -16.83 -2.16
C LEU A 204 19.35 -15.86 -1.17
N LYS A 205 19.02 -14.58 -1.33
CA LYS A 205 19.45 -13.46 -0.49
C LYS A 205 18.25 -12.82 0.22
N PRO A 206 18.47 -12.08 1.32
CA PRO A 206 17.40 -11.31 1.97
C PRO A 206 16.65 -10.36 1.02
N THR A 207 17.31 -9.84 -0.02
CA THR A 207 16.71 -8.98 -1.06
C THR A 207 15.66 -9.67 -1.92
N ASP A 208 15.67 -11.02 -1.95
CA ASP A 208 14.72 -11.82 -2.72
C ASP A 208 13.38 -11.99 -1.96
N ILE A 209 13.34 -11.57 -0.69
CA ILE A 209 12.08 -11.48 0.07
C ILE A 209 11.28 -10.28 -0.47
N ILE A 210 10.07 -10.57 -0.94
CA ILE A 210 9.14 -9.60 -1.52
C ILE A 210 8.30 -8.96 -0.42
N SER A 211 7.65 -9.79 0.40
CA SER A 211 6.80 -9.32 1.48
C SER A 211 6.81 -10.26 2.67
N THR A 212 6.43 -9.73 3.84
CA THR A 212 6.33 -10.50 5.08
C THR A 212 5.06 -10.16 5.86
N ILE A 213 4.47 -11.16 6.51
CA ILE A 213 3.42 -10.96 7.52
C ILE A 213 3.98 -11.46 8.85
N ILE A 214 4.17 -10.54 9.79
CA ILE A 214 4.64 -10.84 11.13
C ILE A 214 3.42 -10.94 12.05
N ILE A 215 3.24 -12.10 12.67
CA ILE A 215 2.13 -12.39 13.59
C ILE A 215 2.71 -12.55 14.99
N LEU A 216 2.38 -11.62 15.88
CA LEU A 216 2.80 -11.61 17.27
C LEU A 216 1.71 -12.16 18.19
N ARG A 217 2.11 -12.65 19.36
CA ARG A 217 1.16 -12.91 20.46
C ARG A 217 0.70 -11.62 21.13
N SER A 218 1.56 -10.63 21.26
CA SER A 218 1.24 -9.32 21.86
C SER A 218 1.94 -8.21 21.09
N MET A 219 1.27 -7.06 20.92
CA MET A 219 1.92 -5.89 20.33
C MET A 219 2.98 -5.25 21.23
N ASP A 220 3.00 -5.57 22.53
CA ASP A 220 4.01 -5.04 23.45
C ASP A 220 5.43 -5.54 23.08
N ASP A 221 5.54 -6.72 22.47
CA ASP A 221 6.80 -7.31 22.02
C ASP A 221 7.33 -6.74 20.70
N PHE A 222 6.54 -5.89 20.03
CA PHE A 222 6.83 -5.39 18.68
C PHE A 222 8.21 -4.76 18.56
N ALA A 223 8.59 -3.88 19.49
CA ALA A 223 9.87 -3.16 19.43
C ALA A 223 11.07 -4.11 19.52
N ALA A 224 10.99 -5.13 20.37
CA ALA A 224 12.05 -6.12 20.55
C ALA A 224 12.19 -7.01 19.29
N VAL A 225 11.08 -7.53 18.78
CA VAL A 225 11.06 -8.36 17.56
C VAL A 225 11.52 -7.55 16.34
N ASN A 226 11.05 -6.31 16.19
CA ASN A 226 11.41 -5.44 15.08
C ASN A 226 12.93 -5.21 15.00
N LYS A 227 13.60 -5.02 16.15
CA LYS A 227 15.06 -4.85 16.20
C LYS A 227 15.80 -6.09 15.66
N ILE A 228 15.33 -7.29 15.99
CA ILE A 228 15.96 -8.56 15.57
C ILE A 228 15.66 -8.82 14.08
N TYR A 229 14.40 -8.63 13.68
CA TYR A 229 13.96 -8.77 12.30
C TYR A 229 14.72 -7.82 11.35
N SER A 230 14.86 -6.55 11.70
CA SER A 230 15.55 -5.56 10.86
C SER A 230 17.03 -5.91 10.62
N ALA A 231 17.67 -6.68 11.52
CA ALA A 231 19.05 -7.13 11.31
C ALA A 231 19.20 -8.13 10.15
N LEU A 232 18.10 -8.67 9.62
CA LEU A 232 18.10 -9.51 8.41
C LEU A 232 18.40 -8.69 7.14
N PHE A 233 18.06 -7.39 7.12
CA PHE A 233 18.11 -6.54 5.93
C PHE A 233 19.15 -5.43 6.10
N SER A 234 20.34 -5.64 5.54
CA SER A 234 21.43 -4.66 5.50
C SER A 234 21.47 -3.83 4.22
N GLU A 235 20.76 -4.27 3.18
CA GLU A 235 20.69 -3.62 1.88
C GLU A 235 19.46 -2.68 1.82
N PRO A 236 19.48 -1.64 0.97
CA PRO A 236 18.31 -0.78 0.77
C PRO A 236 17.13 -1.58 0.22
N ASN A 237 15.94 -0.99 0.33
CA ASN A 237 14.69 -1.56 -0.18
C ASN A 237 14.34 -2.91 0.47
N PRO A 238 14.18 -2.97 1.82
CA PRO A 238 13.67 -4.15 2.52
C PRO A 238 12.28 -4.59 2.00
N PRO A 239 11.81 -5.81 2.27
CA PRO A 239 10.49 -6.27 1.84
C PRO A 239 9.35 -5.38 2.37
N SER A 240 8.19 -5.44 1.72
CA SER A 240 6.97 -4.89 2.29
C SER A 240 6.47 -5.73 3.47
N ARG A 241 5.73 -5.11 4.39
CA ARG A 241 5.42 -5.75 5.67
C ARG A 241 4.05 -5.42 6.22
N VAL A 242 3.38 -6.45 6.73
CA VAL A 242 2.22 -6.36 7.63
C VAL A 242 2.64 -6.86 9.01
N THR A 243 2.13 -6.26 10.08
CA THR A 243 2.39 -6.74 11.45
C THR A 243 1.15 -6.66 12.30
N ILE A 244 0.67 -7.81 12.78
CA ILE A 244 -0.57 -7.94 13.55
C ILE A 244 -0.35 -8.80 14.80
N SER A 245 -1.22 -8.66 15.80
CA SER A 245 -1.22 -9.53 16.98
C SER A 245 -2.41 -10.45 16.92
N CYS A 246 -2.19 -11.75 17.10
CA CYS A 246 -3.26 -12.75 17.16
C CYS A 246 -3.52 -13.26 18.59
N GLY A 247 -2.83 -12.74 19.61
CA GLY A 247 -3.20 -13.02 21.00
C GLY A 247 -3.16 -14.51 21.37
N ASP A 248 -4.21 -14.94 22.06
CA ASP A 248 -4.44 -16.32 22.47
C ASP A 248 -4.78 -17.28 21.32
N MET A 249 -5.03 -16.76 20.12
CA MET A 249 -5.29 -17.55 18.92
C MET A 249 -4.04 -18.25 18.38
N LEU A 250 -2.84 -17.81 18.80
CA LEU A 250 -1.60 -18.53 18.51
C LEU A 250 -1.45 -19.74 19.45
N PRO A 251 -0.90 -20.88 18.96
CA PRO A 251 -0.66 -22.07 19.78
C PRO A 251 0.13 -21.76 21.05
N THR A 252 -0.19 -22.44 22.16
CA THR A 252 0.51 -22.27 23.44
C THR A 252 2.03 -22.32 23.26
N ASN A 253 2.75 -21.41 23.92
CA ASN A 253 4.21 -21.24 23.82
C ASN A 253 4.74 -20.77 22.45
N THR A 254 3.88 -20.41 21.49
CA THR A 254 4.30 -19.68 20.27
C THR A 254 4.08 -18.19 20.46
N HIS A 255 5.13 -17.38 20.39
CA HIS A 255 5.06 -15.92 20.53
C HIS A 255 5.11 -15.19 19.19
N LEU A 256 5.62 -15.85 18.15
CA LEU A 256 5.91 -15.26 16.86
C LEU A 256 5.76 -16.28 15.73
N ILE A 257 5.08 -15.87 14.65
CA ILE A 257 5.04 -16.56 13.36
C ILE A 257 5.39 -15.53 12.29
N ILE A 258 6.19 -15.91 11.29
CA ILE A 258 6.51 -15.06 10.14
C ILE A 258 6.16 -15.82 8.87
N HIS A 259 5.26 -15.24 8.07
CA HIS A 259 5.00 -15.65 6.70
C HIS A 259 5.85 -14.80 5.75
N LEU A 260 6.49 -15.42 4.78
CA LEU A 260 7.35 -14.76 3.79
C LEU A 260 6.90 -15.12 2.39
N LYS A 261 6.81 -14.11 1.53
CA LYS A 261 6.73 -14.25 0.08
C LYS A 261 8.11 -13.98 -0.49
N VAL A 262 8.68 -14.96 -1.20
CA VAL A 262 10.08 -14.93 -1.66
C VAL A 262 10.13 -15.21 -3.14
N SER A 263 10.90 -14.42 -3.89
CA SER A 263 11.13 -14.69 -5.30
C SER A 263 12.27 -15.68 -5.50
N LYS A 264 12.09 -16.65 -6.38
CA LYS A 264 13.10 -17.57 -6.86
C LYS A 264 13.41 -17.24 -8.33
N PRO A 265 14.67 -16.96 -8.69
CA PRO A 265 15.04 -16.81 -10.08
C PRO A 265 15.02 -18.17 -10.81
N ASP A 266 14.48 -18.20 -12.04
CA ASP A 266 14.29 -19.41 -12.84
C ASP A 266 15.59 -20.17 -13.19
N ILE A 267 16.75 -19.49 -13.27
CA ILE A 267 18.01 -20.11 -13.74
C ILE A 267 19.24 -19.49 -13.03
N PRO A 268 20.06 -20.28 -12.30
CA PRO A 268 21.28 -19.77 -11.63
C PRO A 268 22.43 -19.38 -12.58
N SER A 269 22.31 -19.60 -13.89
CA SER A 269 23.35 -19.39 -14.92
C SER A 269 23.08 -18.25 -15.91
N GLN A 270 21.97 -17.51 -15.81
CA GLN A 270 21.77 -16.27 -16.55
C GLN A 270 21.70 -15.10 -15.58
N SER A 271 22.75 -14.29 -15.61
CA SER A 271 22.92 -13.05 -14.85
C SER A 271 22.05 -11.92 -15.42
N SER A 272 20.75 -12.12 -15.59
CA SER A 272 19.81 -11.00 -15.61
C SER A 272 19.30 -10.84 -14.19
N PRO A 273 19.64 -9.75 -13.47
CA PRO A 273 19.08 -9.51 -12.15
C PRO A 273 17.56 -9.50 -12.28
N GLN A 274 16.88 -10.31 -11.46
CA GLN A 274 15.43 -10.30 -11.42
C GLN A 274 14.98 -8.86 -11.17
N MET A 275 14.17 -8.34 -12.09
CA MET A 275 13.83 -6.92 -12.11
C MET A 275 12.84 -6.67 -10.97
N ARG A 276 13.35 -6.13 -9.87
CA ARG A 276 12.60 -5.78 -8.66
C ARG A 276 12.60 -4.27 -8.53
N LYS A 277 11.42 -3.67 -8.37
CA LYS A 277 11.27 -2.26 -8.03
C LYS A 277 10.75 -2.14 -6.61
N ALA A 278 11.09 -1.06 -5.92
CA ALA A 278 10.66 -0.84 -4.55
C ALA A 278 10.29 0.62 -4.35
N LEU A 279 9.17 0.84 -3.67
CA LEU A 279 8.81 2.12 -3.08
C LEU A 279 9.25 2.09 -1.62
N HIS A 280 10.22 2.92 -1.28
CA HIS A 280 10.79 2.99 0.07
C HIS A 280 10.98 4.45 0.48
N VAL A 281 9.90 5.06 0.96
CA VAL A 281 9.88 6.44 1.44
C VAL A 281 10.25 6.45 2.92
N GLN A 282 11.28 7.22 3.27
CA GLN A 282 11.74 7.38 4.65
C GLN A 282 11.46 8.77 5.24
N SER A 283 10.99 9.72 4.43
CA SER A 283 10.67 11.08 4.85
C SER A 283 9.23 11.21 5.37
N ARG A 284 8.93 12.34 6.02
CA ARG A 284 7.57 12.77 6.38
C ARG A 284 7.12 13.78 5.35
N SER A 285 6.01 13.51 4.67
CA SER A 285 5.49 14.33 3.59
C SER A 285 3.97 14.27 3.57
N TYR A 286 3.32 15.33 3.10
CA TYR A 286 1.88 15.30 2.82
C TYR A 286 1.57 14.56 1.52
N TRP A 287 2.53 14.49 0.60
CA TRP A 287 2.35 14.00 -0.76
C TRP A 287 2.89 12.58 -0.97
N ALA A 288 4.01 12.24 -0.31
CA ALA A 288 4.59 10.92 -0.46
C ALA A 288 3.82 9.87 0.38
N PRO A 289 3.79 8.60 -0.07
CA PRO A 289 3.29 7.48 0.72
C PRO A 289 3.89 7.44 2.15
N ALA A 290 3.05 7.14 3.14
CA ALA A 290 3.42 7.26 4.55
C ALA A 290 4.56 6.30 4.95
N ASN A 291 5.55 6.82 5.69
CA ASN A 291 6.65 6.03 6.25
C ASN A 291 6.25 5.36 7.58
N ILE A 292 5.59 4.21 7.53
CA ILE A 292 5.05 3.56 8.74
C ILE A 292 6.12 2.73 9.49
N GLY A 293 7.27 2.45 8.87
CA GLY A 293 8.38 1.74 9.51
C GLY A 293 9.57 1.49 8.59
N PRO A 294 10.60 0.77 9.07
CA PRO A 294 11.85 0.53 8.32
C PRO A 294 11.69 -0.59 7.27
N TYR A 295 10.61 -0.55 6.51
CA TYR A 295 10.24 -1.50 5.46
C TYR A 295 9.78 -0.73 4.22
N SER A 296 9.83 -1.36 3.04
CA SER A 296 9.29 -0.73 1.83
C SER A 296 7.77 -0.69 1.88
N GLN A 297 7.17 0.41 1.43
CA GLN A 297 5.72 0.52 1.28
C GLN A 297 5.20 -0.49 0.26
N ALA A 298 5.95 -0.73 -0.82
CA ALA A 298 5.62 -1.72 -1.82
C ALA A 298 6.86 -2.28 -2.51
N ILE A 299 6.77 -3.54 -2.93
CA ILE A 299 7.75 -4.22 -3.78
C ILE A 299 7.04 -4.70 -5.05
N SER A 300 7.61 -4.39 -6.21
CA SER A 300 7.13 -4.90 -7.50
C SER A 300 8.03 -5.98 -8.06
N THR A 301 7.38 -6.99 -8.62
CA THR A 301 8.02 -8.12 -9.31
C THR A 301 7.43 -8.30 -10.70
N LEU A 302 8.30 -8.48 -11.69
CA LEU A 302 7.90 -8.78 -13.06
C LEU A 302 7.26 -10.16 -13.14
N VAL A 303 6.10 -10.27 -13.80
CA VAL A 303 5.36 -11.52 -13.99
C VAL A 303 5.47 -12.01 -15.42
N ALA A 304 5.26 -11.13 -16.40
CA ALA A 304 5.39 -11.47 -17.81
C ALA A 304 6.01 -10.30 -18.58
N SER A 305 6.83 -10.64 -19.57
CA SER A 305 7.36 -9.69 -20.55
C SER A 305 7.00 -10.22 -21.93
N THR A 306 6.17 -9.49 -22.67
CA THR A 306 6.02 -9.68 -24.11
C THR A 306 7.06 -8.77 -24.78
N ALA A 307 8.02 -9.36 -25.48
CA ALA A 307 9.33 -8.78 -25.80
C ALA A 307 9.36 -7.58 -26.80
N GLU A 308 8.30 -6.76 -26.86
CA GLU A 308 8.16 -5.67 -27.82
C GLU A 308 8.34 -4.26 -27.18
N SER A 309 7.99 -4.07 -25.91
CA SER A 309 8.23 -2.80 -25.17
C SER A 309 8.22 -2.97 -23.64
N GLN A 310 8.75 -1.98 -22.88
CA GLN A 310 8.62 -1.95 -21.41
C GLN A 310 7.18 -1.68 -20.94
N GLU A 311 6.32 -1.13 -21.81
CA GLU A 311 4.92 -0.84 -21.48
C GLU A 311 4.05 -2.11 -21.49
N ASP A 312 4.50 -3.15 -22.17
CA ASP A 312 3.83 -4.46 -22.22
C ASP A 312 4.28 -5.42 -21.11
N GLU A 313 5.21 -4.99 -20.25
CA GLU A 313 5.60 -5.76 -19.07
C GLU A 313 4.48 -5.72 -18.02
N ILE A 314 4.03 -6.90 -17.61
CA ILE A 314 3.02 -7.06 -16.56
C ILE A 314 3.76 -7.26 -15.23
N TRP A 315 3.48 -6.38 -14.28
CA TRP A 315 4.07 -6.42 -12.95
C TRP A 315 3.02 -6.71 -11.90
N THR A 316 3.48 -7.28 -10.79
CA THR A 316 2.69 -7.38 -9.57
C THR A 316 3.32 -6.60 -8.43
N VAL A 317 2.48 -6.07 -7.55
CA VAL A 317 2.87 -5.19 -6.44
C VAL A 317 2.40 -5.79 -5.12
N ALA A 318 3.34 -6.08 -4.21
CA ALA A 318 3.06 -6.50 -2.85
C ALA A 318 3.19 -5.31 -1.90
N VAL A 319 2.11 -4.97 -1.18
CA VAL A 319 2.00 -3.73 -0.40
C VAL A 319 2.10 -4.00 1.10
N ALA A 320 2.68 -3.06 1.83
CA ALA A 320 2.74 -3.10 3.28
C ALA A 320 1.40 -2.72 3.93
N GLY A 321 1.21 -3.10 5.19
CA GLY A 321 0.02 -2.73 5.95
C GLY A 321 -0.07 -1.22 6.19
N GLN A 322 -1.26 -0.65 6.00
CA GLN A 322 -1.53 0.78 6.11
C GLN A 322 -2.43 1.09 7.31
N ILE A 323 -1.89 1.84 8.27
CA ILE A 323 -2.63 2.37 9.44
C ILE A 323 -2.88 3.87 9.25
N PRO A 324 -3.88 4.48 9.92
CA PRO A 324 -4.34 5.83 9.64
C PRO A 324 -3.44 6.91 10.25
N LEU A 325 -2.18 6.97 9.84
CA LEU A 325 -1.26 7.99 10.35
C LEU A 325 -1.49 9.32 9.65
N ILE A 326 -1.48 10.40 10.43
CA ILE A 326 -1.41 11.75 9.90
C ILE A 326 0.00 11.96 9.33
N PRO A 327 0.20 12.15 8.01
CA PRO A 327 1.51 12.02 7.38
C PRO A 327 2.59 12.96 7.94
N HIS A 328 2.21 14.20 8.23
CA HIS A 328 3.15 15.17 8.77
C HIS A 328 3.47 14.94 10.25
N ALA A 329 2.60 14.30 11.04
CA ALA A 329 2.73 14.13 12.48
C ALA A 329 3.24 12.73 12.87
N MET A 330 3.00 11.74 12.01
CA MET A 330 3.21 10.33 12.30
C MET A 330 2.51 9.88 13.58
N SER A 331 1.32 10.43 13.83
CA SER A 331 0.42 10.09 14.94
C SER A 331 -0.93 9.61 14.39
N LEU A 332 -1.68 8.85 15.19
CA LEU A 332 -3.06 8.53 14.85
C LEU A 332 -3.96 9.77 15.00
N PRO A 333 -5.14 9.80 14.35
CA PRO A 333 -6.11 10.88 14.54
C PRO A 333 -6.58 10.87 15.98
N ALA A 334 -6.82 12.06 16.54
CA ALA A 334 -7.32 12.17 17.90
C ALA A 334 -8.69 11.50 18.02
N THR A 335 -8.88 10.69 19.06
CA THR A 335 -10.19 10.14 19.40
C THR A 335 -10.96 11.14 20.25
N THR A 336 -12.26 11.28 20.00
CA THR A 336 -13.16 12.09 20.81
C THR A 336 -13.46 11.36 22.12
N THR A 337 -12.62 11.52 23.13
CA THR A 337 -12.67 10.77 24.40
C THR A 337 -13.73 11.24 25.41
N ASN A 338 -14.61 12.17 25.05
CA ASN A 338 -15.65 12.66 25.96
C ASN A 338 -16.87 11.72 25.94
N GLU A 339 -17.66 11.66 27.02
CA GLU A 339 -18.85 10.80 27.22
C GLU A 339 -20.03 11.04 26.23
N GLY A 340 -19.75 11.64 25.07
CA GLY A 340 -20.64 11.78 23.92
C GLY A 340 -19.88 11.84 22.58
N GLY A 341 -18.65 11.32 22.51
CA GLY A 341 -17.83 11.28 21.30
C GLY A 341 -18.36 10.28 20.27
N ASP A 342 -18.33 10.65 19.00
CA ASP A 342 -18.74 9.79 17.89
C ASP A 342 -17.61 8.79 17.57
N LEU A 343 -17.48 7.76 18.41
CA LEU A 343 -16.52 6.66 18.21
C LEU A 343 -16.64 5.99 16.83
N LEU A 344 -17.83 6.04 16.22
CA LEU A 344 -18.07 5.52 14.89
C LEU A 344 -17.55 6.47 13.81
N GLY A 345 -17.76 7.78 13.97
CA GLY A 345 -17.16 8.84 13.15
C GLY A 345 -15.63 8.81 13.18
N ASP A 346 -15.03 8.67 14.36
CA ASP A 346 -13.58 8.52 14.53
C ASP A 346 -13.07 7.28 13.77
N PHE A 347 -13.82 6.18 13.83
CA PHE A 347 -13.47 4.96 13.09
C PHE A 347 -13.62 5.14 11.58
N LYS A 348 -14.69 5.78 11.08
CA LYS A 348 -14.86 6.07 9.65
C LYS A 348 -13.70 6.91 9.11
N HIS A 349 -13.30 7.94 9.84
CA HIS A 349 -12.15 8.75 9.47
C HIS A 349 -10.86 7.92 9.41
N GLN A 350 -10.63 7.04 10.39
CA GLN A 350 -9.50 6.11 10.39
C GLN A 350 -9.56 5.12 9.21
N VAL A 351 -10.71 4.57 8.88
CA VAL A 351 -10.89 3.68 7.71
C VAL A 351 -10.50 4.40 6.43
N VAL A 352 -11.01 5.60 6.22
CA VAL A 352 -10.78 6.37 5.00
C VAL A 352 -9.32 6.83 4.89
N LEU A 353 -8.73 7.33 5.98
CA LEU A 353 -7.34 7.79 5.97
C LEU A 353 -6.35 6.65 5.71
N ALA A 354 -6.55 5.49 6.34
CA ALA A 354 -5.71 4.33 6.09
C ALA A 354 -5.89 3.78 4.65
N LEU A 355 -7.12 3.82 4.13
CA LEU A 355 -7.42 3.42 2.75
C LEU A 355 -6.78 4.38 1.73
N GLN A 356 -6.74 5.68 2.01
CA GLN A 356 -6.02 6.67 1.20
C GLN A 356 -4.53 6.34 1.11
N HIS A 357 -3.89 5.95 2.22
CA HIS A 357 -2.48 5.57 2.20
C HIS A 357 -2.22 4.36 1.31
N LEU A 358 -3.12 3.36 1.35
CA LEU A 358 -3.05 2.21 0.44
C LEU A 358 -3.19 2.66 -1.03
N TRP A 359 -4.10 3.59 -1.30
CA TRP A 359 -4.35 4.09 -2.65
C TRP A 359 -3.18 4.89 -3.21
N ARG A 360 -2.56 5.75 -2.41
CA ARG A 360 -1.36 6.50 -2.77
C ARG A 360 -0.21 5.59 -3.17
N ILE A 361 -0.04 4.47 -2.45
CA ILE A 361 0.93 3.45 -2.84
C ILE A 361 0.56 2.84 -4.20
N GLY A 362 -0.72 2.54 -4.42
CA GLY A 362 -1.19 2.04 -5.71
C GLY A 362 -0.89 3.00 -6.86
N GLN A 363 -1.22 4.28 -6.70
CA GLN A 363 -0.97 5.32 -7.70
C GLN A 363 0.52 5.50 -7.99
N GLU A 364 1.35 5.60 -6.95
CA GLU A 364 2.81 5.74 -7.11
C GLU A 364 3.44 4.53 -7.80
N MET A 365 2.86 3.35 -7.61
CA MET A 365 3.32 2.09 -8.19
C MET A 365 2.63 1.74 -9.53
N ASP A 366 1.85 2.66 -10.10
CA ASP A 366 1.06 2.46 -11.33
C ASP A 366 0.11 1.25 -11.29
N VAL A 367 -0.39 0.89 -10.10
CA VAL A 367 -1.35 -0.21 -9.94
C VAL A 367 -2.64 0.14 -10.68
N ALA A 368 -3.01 -0.74 -11.60
CA ALA A 368 -4.25 -0.65 -12.36
C ALA A 368 -5.41 -1.38 -11.66
N TRP A 369 -5.11 -2.48 -10.96
CA TRP A 369 -6.13 -3.31 -10.30
C TRP A 369 -5.61 -3.94 -9.01
N TRP A 370 -6.41 -3.86 -7.94
CA TRP A 370 -6.21 -4.68 -6.74
C TRP A 370 -6.97 -5.99 -6.88
N THR A 371 -6.30 -7.11 -6.68
CA THR A 371 -6.93 -8.44 -6.77
C THR A 371 -7.82 -8.77 -5.58
N SER A 372 -7.48 -8.23 -4.40
CA SER A 372 -8.21 -8.38 -3.15
C SER A 372 -7.65 -7.47 -2.07
N ALA A 373 -8.44 -7.25 -1.01
CA ALA A 373 -7.98 -6.56 0.18
C ALA A 373 -8.58 -7.14 1.47
N VAL A 374 -7.83 -6.99 2.56
CA VAL A 374 -8.28 -7.26 3.92
C VAL A 374 -8.16 -5.99 4.78
N ALA A 375 -9.17 -5.76 5.63
CA ALA A 375 -9.07 -4.84 6.76
C ALA A 375 -8.89 -5.64 8.06
N TYR A 376 -7.75 -5.49 8.71
CA TYR A 376 -7.55 -6.01 10.05
C TYR A 376 -8.22 -5.07 11.06
N LEU A 377 -9.02 -5.62 11.95
CA LEU A 377 -9.72 -4.92 13.02
C LEU A 377 -9.21 -5.44 14.37
N PRO A 378 -8.89 -4.57 15.34
CA PRO A 378 -8.50 -5.01 16.66
C PRO A 378 -9.71 -5.61 17.41
N ARG A 379 -9.43 -6.31 18.50
CA ARG A 379 -10.45 -6.96 19.31
C ARG A 379 -11.51 -5.95 19.79
N ALA A 380 -12.77 -6.29 19.58
CA ALA A 380 -13.91 -5.51 20.06
C ALA A 380 -15.11 -6.43 20.33
N SER A 381 -16.28 -5.86 20.63
CA SER A 381 -17.52 -6.66 20.65
C SER A 381 -17.88 -7.11 19.23
N ALA A 382 -18.59 -8.23 19.11
CA ALA A 382 -19.01 -8.77 17.82
C ALA A 382 -19.87 -7.77 17.02
N ASP A 383 -20.75 -7.02 17.69
CA ASP A 383 -21.59 -6.00 17.05
C ASP A 383 -20.73 -4.83 16.53
N THR A 384 -19.79 -4.35 17.35
CA THR A 384 -18.86 -3.28 16.93
C THR A 384 -18.04 -3.70 15.71
N ASN A 385 -17.43 -4.89 15.72
CA ASN A 385 -16.61 -5.32 14.59
C ASN A 385 -17.44 -5.68 13.35
N THR A 386 -18.69 -6.13 13.51
CA THR A 386 -19.61 -6.29 12.37
C THR A 386 -19.90 -4.94 11.71
N SER A 387 -20.22 -3.90 12.49
CA SER A 387 -20.42 -2.54 11.96
C SER A 387 -19.15 -1.97 11.32
N ARG A 388 -17.99 -2.15 11.97
CA ARG A 388 -16.69 -1.71 11.44
C ARG A 388 -16.32 -2.40 10.13
N ALA A 389 -16.57 -3.71 10.02
CA ALA A 389 -16.38 -4.47 8.79
C ALA A 389 -17.27 -3.96 7.66
N ALA A 390 -18.55 -3.68 7.95
CA ALA A 390 -19.47 -3.11 6.98
C ALA A 390 -19.01 -1.72 6.50
N ILE A 391 -18.56 -0.84 7.40
CA ILE A 391 -18.02 0.49 7.06
C ILE A 391 -16.79 0.36 6.15
N ALA A 392 -15.85 -0.52 6.48
CA ALA A 392 -14.68 -0.76 5.64
C ALA A 392 -15.08 -1.31 4.25
N GLY A 393 -16.05 -2.23 4.20
CA GLY A 393 -16.59 -2.75 2.95
C GLY A 393 -17.34 -1.73 2.10
N GLN A 394 -18.06 -0.80 2.73
CA GLN A 394 -18.70 0.34 2.06
C GLN A 394 -17.66 1.29 1.46
N ALA A 395 -16.59 1.63 2.20
CA ALA A 395 -15.50 2.46 1.73
C ALA A 395 -14.79 1.83 0.51
N TRP A 396 -14.46 0.53 0.62
CA TRP A 396 -13.87 -0.24 -0.48
C TRP A 396 -14.76 -0.24 -1.72
N ARG A 397 -16.06 -0.50 -1.54
CA ARG A 397 -17.04 -0.50 -2.63
C ARG A 397 -17.13 0.86 -3.30
N TYR A 398 -17.15 1.95 -2.54
CA TYR A 398 -17.27 3.31 -3.09
C TYR A 398 -16.11 3.62 -4.04
N LEU A 399 -14.87 3.29 -3.65
CA LEU A 399 -13.70 3.53 -4.49
C LEU A 399 -13.67 2.68 -5.76
N HIS A 400 -14.35 1.55 -5.81
CA HIS A 400 -14.41 0.69 -7.00
C HIS A 400 -15.65 0.93 -7.85
N ARG A 401 -16.39 2.02 -7.63
CA ARG A 401 -17.44 2.45 -8.56
C ARG A 401 -16.83 3.07 -9.81
N ARG A 402 -17.44 2.82 -10.96
CA ARG A 402 -17.08 3.58 -12.16
C ARG A 402 -17.58 5.03 -11.98
N PRO A 403 -16.74 6.04 -12.26
CA PRO A 403 -17.24 7.40 -12.37
C PRO A 403 -18.34 7.42 -13.44
N ILE A 404 -19.48 8.05 -13.11
CA ILE A 404 -20.51 8.29 -14.12
C ILE A 404 -19.89 9.30 -15.09
N ALA A 405 -19.85 8.96 -16.37
CA ALA A 405 -19.47 9.90 -17.42
C ALA A 405 -20.53 10.99 -17.51
N ASP A 406 -20.41 12.02 -16.69
CA ASP A 406 -20.96 13.32 -17.04
C ASP A 406 -19.99 13.90 -18.07
N ASP A 407 -20.42 13.99 -19.33
CA ASP A 407 -19.70 14.58 -20.47
C ASP A 407 -19.33 16.08 -20.26
N ASP A 408 -19.54 16.63 -19.06
CA ASP A 408 -19.26 18.01 -18.65
C ASP A 408 -18.44 18.11 -17.34
N LEU A 409 -17.98 17.00 -16.76
CA LEU A 409 -16.94 17.06 -15.72
C LEU A 409 -15.59 17.20 -16.43
N ASP A 410 -15.21 18.46 -16.69
CA ASP A 410 -13.81 18.89 -16.59
C ASP A 410 -13.15 18.06 -15.47
N ASP A 411 -12.04 17.38 -15.75
CA ASP A 411 -11.21 16.62 -14.78
C ASP A 411 -10.58 17.59 -13.75
N GLY A 412 -11.36 18.54 -13.25
CA GLY A 412 -11.05 19.44 -12.18
C GLY A 412 -11.03 18.65 -10.89
N GLU A 413 -9.84 18.12 -10.58
CA GLU A 413 -9.33 18.16 -9.21
C GLU A 413 -9.90 19.42 -8.54
N GLY A 414 -10.66 19.24 -7.46
CA GLY A 414 -11.48 20.29 -6.85
C GLY A 414 -10.73 21.63 -6.84
N ARG A 415 -11.21 22.58 -7.67
CA ARG A 415 -10.53 23.84 -8.02
C ARG A 415 -9.78 24.41 -6.84
N ASP A 416 -8.45 24.32 -6.87
CA ASP A 416 -7.61 24.95 -5.88
C ASP A 416 -7.59 26.45 -6.15
N LEU A 417 -8.52 27.17 -5.53
CA LEU A 417 -8.66 28.62 -5.63
C LEU A 417 -7.36 29.37 -5.28
N TRP A 418 -6.44 28.74 -4.55
CA TRP A 418 -5.11 29.29 -4.30
C TRP A 418 -4.19 29.15 -5.52
N GLU A 419 -4.18 27.99 -6.18
CA GLU A 419 -3.44 27.79 -7.44
C GLU A 419 -3.98 28.69 -8.55
N GLU A 420 -5.31 28.77 -8.72
CA GLU A 420 -5.91 29.69 -9.70
C GLU A 420 -5.50 31.15 -9.44
N LYS A 421 -5.40 31.55 -8.17
CA LYS A 421 -5.04 32.92 -7.80
C LYS A 421 -3.55 33.24 -7.97
N HIS A 422 -2.67 32.26 -7.76
CA HIS A 422 -1.22 32.47 -7.75
C HIS A 422 -0.50 31.97 -9.02
N TYR A 423 -1.13 31.09 -9.79
CA TYR A 423 -0.64 30.53 -11.05
C TYR A 423 -1.56 30.81 -12.24
N ALA A 424 -2.55 31.70 -12.12
CA ALA A 424 -3.37 32.16 -13.25
C ALA A 424 -2.50 32.58 -14.46
N GLY A 425 -2.54 31.77 -15.52
CA GLY A 425 -1.79 32.00 -16.77
C GLY A 425 -0.43 31.31 -16.87
N MET A 426 0.01 30.57 -15.84
CA MET A 426 0.97 29.48 -16.00
C MET A 426 0.18 28.22 -16.34
N GLU A 427 0.56 27.49 -17.40
CA GLU A 427 -0.08 26.20 -17.66
C GLU A 427 0.17 25.29 -16.44
N ASN A 428 -0.87 24.66 -15.89
CA ASN A 428 -0.74 23.57 -14.92
C ASN A 428 0.18 22.52 -15.55
N ARG A 429 1.46 22.52 -15.14
CA ARG A 429 2.52 21.74 -15.78
C ARG A 429 3.39 21.09 -14.72
N GLY A 430 3.00 19.84 -14.47
CA GLY A 430 3.50 18.84 -13.54
C GLY A 430 2.51 17.68 -13.49
N GLY A 431 1.80 17.47 -14.61
CA GLY A 431 0.44 16.94 -14.64
C GLY A 431 0.02 16.55 -16.05
N ARG A 432 0.80 15.70 -16.71
CA ARG A 432 0.22 14.81 -17.73
C ARG A 432 1.03 13.55 -18.00
N ARG A 433 1.49 12.86 -16.95
CA ARG A 433 1.13 11.43 -16.95
C ARG A 433 -0.39 11.45 -16.94
N LEU A 434 -1.07 10.89 -17.94
CA LEU A 434 -2.45 10.45 -17.74
C LEU A 434 -2.36 9.60 -16.47
N SER A 435 -2.75 10.16 -15.32
CA SER A 435 -2.65 9.48 -14.03
C SER A 435 -3.43 8.20 -14.25
N LYS A 436 -2.73 7.06 -14.37
CA LYS A 436 -3.38 5.78 -14.60
C LYS A 436 -4.38 5.63 -13.47
N MET A 437 -5.66 5.56 -13.85
CA MET A 437 -6.72 5.53 -12.87
C MET A 437 -6.57 4.25 -12.06
N LEU A 438 -6.92 4.32 -10.78
CA LEU A 438 -7.05 3.14 -9.93
C LEU A 438 -8.49 3.14 -9.40
N PRO A 439 -9.34 2.17 -9.82
CA PRO A 439 -9.10 1.17 -10.86
C PRO A 439 -8.93 1.75 -12.26
N ASP A 440 -8.12 1.07 -13.08
CA ASP A 440 -8.02 1.33 -14.52
C ASP A 440 -9.06 0.47 -15.23
N TRP A 441 -10.15 1.08 -15.68
CA TRP A 441 -11.28 0.37 -16.28
C TRP A 441 -11.02 -0.06 -17.73
N ASP A 442 -9.98 0.46 -18.38
CA ASP A 442 -9.63 0.11 -19.76
C ASP A 442 -8.91 -1.25 -19.81
N VAL A 443 -8.18 -1.59 -18.74
CA VAL A 443 -7.50 -2.89 -18.64
C VAL A 443 -8.32 -3.96 -17.95
N VAL A 444 -9.34 -3.59 -17.16
CA VAL A 444 -10.18 -4.53 -16.41
C VAL A 444 -11.35 -5.01 -17.26
N LYS A 445 -11.31 -6.30 -17.64
CA LYS A 445 -12.35 -6.96 -18.43
C LYS A 445 -13.23 -7.84 -17.54
N PRO A 446 -14.46 -7.42 -17.20
CA PRO A 446 -15.38 -8.29 -16.48
C PRO A 446 -15.80 -9.46 -17.38
N HIS A 447 -15.86 -10.66 -16.82
CA HIS A 447 -16.42 -11.82 -17.52
C HIS A 447 -17.93 -11.93 -17.25
N GLY A 448 -18.75 -11.33 -18.13
CA GLY A 448 -20.21 -11.43 -18.15
C GLY A 448 -20.97 -10.15 -17.76
N ASP A 449 -22.31 -10.16 -17.89
CA ASP A 449 -23.22 -9.00 -17.74
C ASP A 449 -23.54 -8.59 -16.29
N ARG A 450 -22.74 -8.99 -15.30
CA ARG A 450 -23.05 -8.72 -13.88
C ARG A 450 -22.31 -7.50 -13.34
N GLY A 451 -22.99 -6.36 -13.34
CA GLY A 451 -22.66 -5.17 -12.52
C GLY A 451 -21.23 -4.65 -12.66
N GLU A 452 -20.88 -3.65 -11.84
CA GLU A 452 -19.50 -3.17 -11.76
C GLU A 452 -18.66 -4.18 -10.97
N PRO A 453 -17.50 -4.63 -11.50
CA PRO A 453 -16.68 -5.59 -10.78
C PRO A 453 -15.98 -4.89 -9.62
N ILE A 454 -16.23 -5.38 -8.41
CA ILE A 454 -15.55 -4.93 -7.19
C ILE A 454 -14.62 -6.06 -6.76
N PRO A 455 -13.32 -5.80 -6.50
CA PRO A 455 -12.43 -6.84 -6.00
C PRO A 455 -12.91 -7.38 -4.66
N PRO A 456 -12.74 -8.68 -4.39
CA PRO A 456 -13.12 -9.29 -3.13
C PRO A 456 -12.45 -8.56 -1.95
N PHE A 457 -13.29 -8.20 -0.97
CA PHE A 457 -12.89 -7.61 0.28
C PHE A 457 -13.47 -8.41 1.45
N PHE A 458 -12.68 -8.51 2.51
CA PHE A 458 -13.11 -9.06 3.78
C PHE A 458 -12.43 -8.34 4.95
N ALA A 459 -13.07 -8.32 6.11
CA ALA A 459 -12.48 -7.84 7.34
C ALA A 459 -12.17 -9.02 8.27
N VAL A 460 -11.13 -8.90 9.08
CA VAL A 460 -10.75 -9.94 10.05
C VAL A 460 -10.53 -9.32 11.43
N GLU A 461 -10.98 -10.01 12.46
CA GLU A 461 -10.70 -9.63 13.85
C GLU A 461 -9.42 -10.32 14.32
N VAL A 462 -8.46 -9.48 14.70
CA VAL A 462 -7.19 -9.85 15.34
C VAL A 462 -7.16 -9.30 16.76
N GLU A 463 -6.15 -9.66 17.56
CA GLU A 463 -6.07 -9.20 18.95
C GLU A 463 -5.74 -7.70 19.02
N GLU A 464 -4.65 -7.28 18.38
CA GLU A 464 -4.17 -5.90 18.43
C GLU A 464 -3.51 -5.49 17.10
N LEU A 465 -3.51 -4.18 16.84
CA LEU A 465 -2.85 -3.56 15.70
C LEU A 465 -1.72 -2.62 16.13
N PRO A 466 -0.74 -2.32 15.24
CA PRO A 466 0.33 -1.38 15.52
C PRO A 466 -0.20 -0.03 16.00
N ARG A 467 0.45 0.51 17.05
CA ARG A 467 0.08 1.79 17.67
C ARG A 467 -1.36 1.86 18.19
N LYS A 468 -2.05 0.72 18.33
CA LYS A 468 -3.46 0.65 18.71
C LYS A 468 -4.39 1.36 17.71
N SER A 469 -4.07 1.29 16.42
CA SER A 469 -4.96 1.79 15.38
C SER A 469 -6.30 1.05 15.40
N GLY A 470 -7.36 1.72 14.93
CA GLY A 470 -8.68 1.09 14.78
C GLY A 470 -8.76 0.14 13.59
N VAL A 471 -7.87 0.28 12.60
CA VAL A 471 -7.83 -0.52 11.37
C VAL A 471 -6.42 -0.54 10.78
N GLU A 472 -6.10 -1.63 10.08
CA GLU A 472 -4.94 -1.74 9.18
C GLU A 472 -5.41 -2.34 7.85
N TRP A 473 -5.18 -1.63 6.74
CA TRP A 473 -5.51 -2.09 5.40
C TRP A 473 -4.34 -2.86 4.78
N HIS A 474 -4.64 -3.94 4.06
CA HIS A 474 -3.65 -4.67 3.27
C HIS A 474 -4.30 -5.20 1.98
N ALA A 475 -3.83 -4.71 0.83
CA ALA A 475 -4.13 -5.33 -0.46
C ALA A 475 -3.13 -6.44 -0.74
N HIS A 476 -3.61 -7.63 -1.12
CA HIS A 476 -2.75 -8.81 -1.24
C HIS A 476 -1.88 -8.80 -2.49
N LEU A 477 -2.38 -8.25 -3.60
CA LEU A 477 -1.63 -8.09 -4.84
C LEU A 477 -2.24 -6.99 -5.72
N GLY A 478 -1.40 -6.05 -6.15
CA GLY A 478 -1.72 -5.10 -7.22
C GLY A 478 -1.19 -5.61 -8.56
N VAL A 479 -1.91 -5.33 -9.64
CA VAL A 479 -1.49 -5.62 -11.02
C VAL A 479 -1.20 -4.30 -11.73
N VAL A 480 -0.09 -4.24 -12.44
CA VAL A 480 0.36 -3.08 -13.22
C VAL A 480 0.52 -3.52 -14.67
N ASN A 481 -0.10 -2.76 -15.58
CA ASN A 481 -0.19 -3.04 -17.01
C ASN A 481 -0.88 -4.38 -17.37
N GLY A 482 -1.23 -4.51 -18.64
CA GLY A 482 -1.83 -5.72 -19.22
C GLY A 482 -3.30 -5.91 -18.87
N PRO A 483 -4.03 -6.70 -19.67
CA PRO A 483 -5.44 -6.99 -19.40
C PRO A 483 -5.61 -7.83 -18.13
N VAL A 484 -6.58 -7.46 -17.30
CA VAL A 484 -7.01 -8.22 -16.13
C VAL A 484 -8.38 -8.80 -16.41
N GLU A 485 -8.49 -10.12 -16.52
CA GLU A 485 -9.78 -10.80 -16.67
C GLU A 485 -10.32 -11.24 -15.32
N LEU A 486 -11.58 -10.89 -15.05
CA LEU A 486 -12.23 -11.17 -13.77
C LEU A 486 -13.29 -12.24 -13.92
N HIS A 487 -13.20 -13.30 -13.11
CA HIS A 487 -14.16 -14.40 -13.07
C HIS A 487 -14.78 -14.49 -11.68
N LEU A 488 -16.11 -14.50 -11.60
CA LEU A 488 -16.85 -14.67 -10.36
C LEU A 488 -17.70 -15.93 -10.41
N ILE A 489 -17.55 -16.78 -9.39
CA ILE A 489 -18.28 -18.03 -9.25
C ILE A 489 -18.91 -18.07 -7.86
N ILE A 490 -20.22 -18.25 -7.82
CA ILE A 490 -21.01 -18.31 -6.59
C ILE A 490 -21.80 -19.61 -6.60
N HIS A 491 -21.76 -20.35 -5.48
CA HIS A 491 -22.51 -21.60 -5.35
C HIS A 491 -23.44 -21.58 -4.13
N GLY A 492 -24.75 -21.61 -4.40
CA GLY A 492 -25.78 -21.89 -3.39
C GLY A 492 -25.83 -20.96 -2.17
N GLY A 493 -25.07 -19.86 -2.16
CA GLY A 493 -24.91 -19.00 -0.99
C GLY A 493 -24.04 -19.61 0.13
N GLU A 494 -23.23 -20.64 -0.14
CA GLU A 494 -22.34 -21.28 0.85
C GLU A 494 -20.89 -20.80 0.72
N TRP A 495 -20.44 -20.59 -0.51
CA TRP A 495 -19.10 -20.08 -0.80
C TRP A 495 -19.10 -19.28 -2.11
N ALA A 496 -18.09 -18.43 -2.26
CA ALA A 496 -17.82 -17.65 -3.46
C ALA A 496 -16.33 -17.73 -3.82
N ILE A 497 -16.03 -17.78 -5.12
CA ILE A 497 -14.68 -17.79 -5.67
C ILE A 497 -14.57 -16.61 -6.63
N TYR A 498 -13.59 -15.76 -6.37
CA TYR A 498 -13.21 -14.62 -7.20
C TYR A 498 -11.87 -14.95 -7.82
N GLN A 499 -11.77 -14.99 -9.15
CA GLN A 499 -10.51 -15.21 -9.84
C GLN A 499 -10.14 -13.99 -10.68
N SER A 500 -8.87 -13.61 -10.65
CA SER A 500 -8.27 -12.62 -11.53
C SER A 500 -7.13 -13.26 -12.31
N SER A 501 -7.18 -13.19 -13.64
CA SER A 501 -6.09 -13.66 -14.50
C SER A 501 -5.38 -12.48 -15.17
N PHE A 502 -4.06 -12.53 -15.19
CA PHE A 502 -3.18 -11.49 -15.74
C PHE A 502 -1.79 -12.07 -16.00
N GLY A 503 -1.18 -11.77 -17.15
CA GLY A 503 0.20 -12.16 -17.45
C GLY A 503 0.52 -13.65 -17.30
N GLY A 504 -0.44 -14.55 -17.54
CA GLY A 504 -0.28 -16.00 -17.33
C GLY A 504 -0.37 -16.45 -15.87
N THR A 505 -0.55 -15.53 -14.93
CA THR A 505 -0.86 -15.81 -13.52
C THR A 505 -2.37 -15.80 -13.30
N LEU A 506 -2.83 -16.70 -12.43
CA LEU A 506 -4.19 -16.75 -11.92
C LEU A 506 -4.15 -16.56 -10.41
N GLN A 507 -4.87 -15.57 -9.88
CA GLN A 507 -5.10 -15.41 -8.44
C GLN A 507 -6.55 -15.73 -8.12
N SER A 508 -6.77 -16.58 -7.12
CA SER A 508 -8.10 -16.99 -6.66
C SER A 508 -8.31 -16.62 -5.20
N VAL A 509 -9.45 -16.00 -4.90
CA VAL A 509 -9.88 -15.67 -3.54
C VAL A 509 -11.18 -16.43 -3.25
N VAL A 510 -11.11 -17.32 -2.29
CA VAL A 510 -12.24 -18.16 -1.88
C VAL A 510 -12.79 -17.62 -0.57
N MET A 511 -14.07 -17.30 -0.53
CA MET A 511 -14.80 -16.95 0.69
C MET A 511 -15.77 -18.07 1.04
N ILE A 512 -15.63 -18.63 2.24
CA ILE A 512 -16.50 -19.72 2.74
C ILE A 512 -17.32 -19.15 3.88
N ASN A 513 -18.64 -19.26 3.80
CA ASN A 513 -19.53 -18.74 4.83
C ASN A 513 -19.33 -19.45 6.16
N TYR A 514 -19.57 -18.74 7.25
CA TYR A 514 -19.52 -19.33 8.58
C TYR A 514 -20.62 -20.38 8.73
N MET A 515 -20.24 -21.61 9.11
CA MET A 515 -21.17 -22.71 9.33
C MET A 515 -20.90 -23.33 10.70
N LYS A 516 -21.93 -23.39 11.55
CA LYS A 516 -21.82 -24.03 12.88
C LYS A 516 -21.60 -25.53 12.81
N SER A 517 -22.06 -26.17 11.73
CA SER A 517 -21.95 -27.62 11.53
C SER A 517 -20.60 -27.96 10.90
N PRO A 518 -19.72 -28.72 11.59
CA PRO A 518 -18.43 -29.15 11.04
C PRO A 518 -18.55 -29.93 9.74
N SER A 519 -19.59 -30.77 9.60
CA SER A 519 -19.81 -31.58 8.40
C SER A 519 -20.20 -30.75 7.19
N SER A 520 -21.05 -29.74 7.38
CA SER A 520 -21.43 -28.79 6.32
C SER A 520 -20.23 -27.97 5.87
N LEU A 521 -19.41 -27.51 6.81
CA LEU A 521 -18.19 -26.76 6.51
C LEU A 521 -17.20 -27.62 5.70
N ARG A 522 -16.91 -28.85 6.15
CA ARG A 522 -16.03 -29.79 5.43
C ARG A 522 -16.51 -30.03 4.01
N LYS A 523 -17.82 -30.26 3.84
CA LYS A 523 -18.45 -30.45 2.54
C LYS A 523 -18.27 -29.22 1.64
N ALA A 524 -18.47 -28.01 2.17
CA ALA A 524 -18.26 -26.77 1.41
C ALA A 524 -16.79 -26.64 0.96
N VAL A 525 -15.83 -26.94 1.83
CA VAL A 525 -14.40 -26.88 1.48
C VAL A 525 -14.02 -27.98 0.47
N ASP A 526 -14.58 -29.19 0.60
CA ASP A 526 -14.44 -30.28 -0.38
C ASP A 526 -14.94 -29.86 -1.77
N GLU A 527 -16.12 -29.24 -1.83
CA GLU A 527 -16.69 -28.74 -3.07
C GLU A 527 -15.82 -27.66 -3.71
N VAL A 528 -15.32 -26.70 -2.93
CA VAL A 528 -14.38 -25.67 -3.42
C VAL A 528 -13.11 -26.32 -3.99
N PHE A 529 -12.50 -27.25 -3.26
CA PHE A 529 -11.24 -27.86 -3.69
C PHE A 529 -11.44 -28.67 -4.97
N LYS A 530 -12.56 -29.39 -5.07
CA LYS A 530 -12.96 -30.10 -6.28
C LYS A 530 -13.20 -29.16 -7.46
N VAL A 531 -13.82 -28.01 -7.21
CA VAL A 531 -14.08 -26.96 -8.21
C VAL A 531 -12.77 -26.37 -8.74
N LEU A 532 -11.81 -26.09 -7.84
CA LEU A 532 -10.51 -25.52 -8.20
C LEU A 532 -9.48 -26.54 -8.68
N CYS A 533 -9.82 -27.83 -8.70
CA CYS A 533 -8.91 -28.94 -9.00
C CYS A 533 -7.66 -28.96 -8.08
N LEU A 534 -7.84 -28.63 -6.80
CA LEU A 534 -6.77 -28.64 -5.81
C LEU A 534 -6.61 -30.03 -5.18
N GLU A 535 -5.39 -30.53 -5.15
CA GLU A 535 -5.03 -31.68 -4.31
C GLU A 535 -4.75 -31.22 -2.89
N THR A 536 -5.27 -31.95 -1.88
CA THR A 536 -5.19 -31.58 -0.46
C THR A 536 -3.78 -31.47 0.12
N THR A 537 -2.76 -31.84 -0.64
CA THR A 537 -1.34 -31.88 -0.24
C THR A 537 -0.45 -30.88 -0.97
N ASP A 538 -0.96 -30.11 -1.94
CA ASP A 538 -0.11 -29.19 -2.71
C ASP A 538 -0.01 -27.83 -2.01
N GLU A 539 1.03 -27.67 -1.19
CA GLU A 539 1.32 -26.43 -0.47
C GLU A 539 1.77 -25.28 -1.41
N ARG A 540 2.08 -25.58 -2.68
CA ARG A 540 2.69 -24.63 -3.63
C ARG A 540 1.77 -23.49 -4.07
N ASN A 541 0.45 -23.68 -4.02
CA ASN A 541 -0.52 -22.72 -4.55
C ASN A 541 -1.07 -21.77 -3.48
N TRP A 542 -0.57 -21.84 -2.24
CA TRP A 542 -1.11 -21.08 -1.11
C TRP A 542 -0.37 -19.77 -0.91
N HIS A 543 -1.06 -18.65 -1.09
CA HIS A 543 -0.50 -17.33 -0.77
C HIS A 543 -0.74 -16.95 0.69
N SER A 544 -1.98 -17.10 1.17
CA SER A 544 -2.36 -16.87 2.57
C SER A 544 -3.75 -17.45 2.86
N SER A 545 -4.00 -17.78 4.12
CA SER A 545 -5.31 -18.30 4.56
C SER A 545 -5.75 -17.60 5.83
N TYR A 546 -6.99 -17.13 5.88
CA TYR A 546 -7.60 -16.51 7.05
C TYR A 546 -8.66 -17.47 7.59
N LEU A 547 -8.49 -17.90 8.83
CA LEU A 547 -9.34 -18.95 9.43
C LEU A 547 -9.99 -18.44 10.72
N ASP A 548 -11.30 -18.58 10.83
CA ASP A 548 -12.01 -18.38 12.09
C ASP A 548 -11.63 -19.52 13.06
N VAL A 549 -10.98 -19.18 14.17
CA VAL A 549 -10.49 -20.18 15.13
C VAL A 549 -11.60 -21.03 15.75
N SER A 550 -12.84 -20.53 15.79
CA SER A 550 -13.97 -21.29 16.33
C SER A 550 -14.39 -22.48 15.47
N ILE A 551 -13.89 -22.57 14.23
CA ILE A 551 -14.16 -23.68 13.31
C ILE A 551 -12.87 -24.37 12.82
N GLN A 552 -11.70 -23.99 13.33
CA GLN A 552 -10.41 -24.51 12.87
C GLN A 552 -10.29 -26.03 13.07
N GLU A 553 -10.74 -26.56 14.21
CA GLU A 553 -10.77 -28.02 14.48
C GLU A 553 -11.63 -28.78 13.45
N ALA A 554 -12.70 -28.14 12.97
CA ALA A 554 -13.55 -28.74 11.94
C ALA A 554 -12.83 -28.87 10.59
N LEU A 555 -11.76 -28.11 10.36
CA LEU A 555 -10.99 -28.12 9.11
C LEU A 555 -9.76 -29.04 9.17
N GLU A 556 -9.39 -29.55 10.35
CA GLU A 556 -8.32 -30.56 10.50
C GLU A 556 -8.71 -31.91 9.86
N PRO A 557 -7.79 -32.59 9.15
CA PRO A 557 -6.34 -32.40 9.13
C PRO A 557 -5.79 -31.55 7.95
N ARG A 558 -6.59 -30.65 7.34
CA ARG A 558 -6.10 -29.89 6.18
C ARG A 558 -5.01 -28.90 6.57
N LEU A 559 -3.93 -28.90 5.80
CA LEU A 559 -2.88 -27.89 5.88
C LEU A 559 -3.30 -26.68 5.04
N PHE A 560 -3.54 -25.55 5.69
CA PHE A 560 -3.73 -24.27 5.05
C PHE A 560 -2.39 -23.53 5.07
N GLY A 561 -1.82 -23.26 3.90
CA GLY A 561 -0.57 -22.53 3.79
C GLY A 561 -0.71 -21.10 4.31
N CYS A 562 0.33 -20.60 4.98
CA CYS A 562 0.42 -19.24 5.53
C CYS A 562 -0.85 -18.81 6.29
N ALA A 563 -1.31 -19.67 7.21
CA ALA A 563 -2.53 -19.44 7.98
C ALA A 563 -2.38 -18.27 8.97
N ILE A 564 -3.40 -17.41 8.99
CA ILE A 564 -3.58 -16.27 9.90
C ILE A 564 -4.84 -16.59 10.73
N PRO A 565 -4.69 -16.92 12.03
CA PRO A 565 -5.83 -17.21 12.87
C PRO A 565 -6.57 -15.91 13.20
N CYS A 566 -7.89 -15.95 12.99
CA CYS A 566 -8.80 -14.82 13.15
C CYS A 566 -9.88 -15.18 14.16
N ARG A 567 -10.31 -14.22 14.98
CA ARG A 567 -11.40 -14.46 15.94
C ARG A 567 -12.74 -14.54 15.23
N SER A 568 -12.88 -13.74 14.18
CA SER A 568 -14.02 -13.71 13.27
C SER A 568 -13.60 -13.07 11.95
N ILE A 569 -14.34 -13.39 10.89
CA ILE A 569 -14.10 -12.90 9.53
C ILE A 569 -15.45 -12.41 9.00
N TRP A 570 -15.46 -11.31 8.24
CA TRP A 570 -16.66 -10.78 7.61
C TRP A 570 -16.43 -10.47 6.14
N ASP A 571 -17.42 -10.71 5.29
CA ASP A 571 -17.40 -10.24 3.91
C ASP A 571 -17.68 -8.74 3.80
N ILE A 572 -17.68 -8.22 2.57
CA ILE A 572 -17.96 -6.81 2.23
C ILE A 572 -19.34 -6.29 2.66
N SER A 573 -20.27 -7.17 3.04
CA SER A 573 -21.60 -6.80 3.57
C SER A 573 -21.66 -6.85 5.10
N GLY A 574 -20.59 -7.29 5.77
CA GLY A 574 -20.61 -7.56 7.20
C GLY A 574 -21.20 -8.93 7.55
N LYS A 575 -21.37 -9.86 6.59
CA LYS A 575 -21.80 -11.23 6.88
C LYS A 575 -20.60 -12.06 7.32
N ARG A 576 -20.77 -12.85 8.38
CA ARG A 576 -19.69 -13.67 8.94
C ARG A 576 -19.25 -14.80 7.99
N LEU A 577 -17.94 -14.91 7.78
CA LEU A 577 -17.26 -15.96 7.05
C LEU A 577 -16.56 -16.92 8.03
N GLY A 578 -16.38 -18.16 7.59
CA GLY A 578 -15.60 -19.15 8.32
C GLY A 578 -14.14 -19.19 7.88
N ALA A 579 -13.89 -19.00 6.58
CA ALA A 579 -12.55 -18.97 6.03
C ALA A 579 -12.49 -18.07 4.79
N CYS A 580 -11.34 -17.42 4.60
CA CYS A 580 -10.97 -16.78 3.34
C CYS A 580 -9.62 -17.32 2.88
N LEU A 581 -9.54 -17.89 1.68
CA LEU A 581 -8.34 -18.54 1.15
C LEU A 581 -7.85 -17.75 -0.06
N ILE A 582 -6.56 -17.44 -0.09
CA ILE A 582 -5.93 -16.75 -1.21
C ILE A 582 -4.91 -17.69 -1.83
N LEU A 583 -5.18 -18.03 -3.08
CA LEU A 583 -4.45 -19.00 -3.86
C LEU A 583 -3.93 -18.35 -5.13
N GLY A 584 -2.85 -18.88 -5.67
CA GLY A 584 -2.37 -18.46 -6.98
C GLY A 584 -1.55 -19.53 -7.67
N THR A 585 -1.30 -19.31 -8.96
CA THR A 585 -0.46 -20.16 -9.81
C THR A 585 0.91 -19.56 -10.04
#